data_AF-A0A8S0XE06-F1
#
_entry.id   AF-A0A8S0XE06-F1
#
_cell.length_a   1.000
_cell.length_b   1.000
_cell.length_c   1.000
_cell.angle_alpha   90.00
_cell.angle_beta   90.00
_cell.angle_gamma   90.00
#
_symmetry.space_group_name_H-M   'P 1'
#
loop_
_entity.id
_entity.type
_entity.pdbx_description
1 polymer ?
#
loop_
_entity_poly.entity_id
_entity_poly.type
_entity_poly.pdbx_seq_one_letter_code
_entity_poly.pdbx_strand_id
1 'polypeptide(L)' 'MVFSEVIQVFIVGLLIVLPVCLIYKKAGFHPAWAALVFLPGFGLLLVLMQLALLPWPNLRDKIERGS' A
#
# COMPACT_ATOMS: atom_id res chain seq x y z
N MET A 1 7.13 -9.72 -28.44
CA MET A 1 7.70 -8.49 -27.83
C MET A 1 7.10 -8.16 -26.47
N VAL A 2 5.87 -8.58 -26.14
CA VAL A 2 5.16 -8.31 -24.86
C VAL A 2 5.72 -8.94 -23.57
N PHE A 3 6.58 -9.96 -23.65
CA PHE A 3 7.02 -10.70 -22.47
C PHE A 3 7.91 -9.88 -21.52
N SER A 4 8.79 -9.04 -22.06
CA SER A 4 9.67 -8.19 -21.23
C SER A 4 8.90 -7.10 -20.49
N GLU A 5 7.88 -6.52 -21.12
CA GLU A 5 7.08 -5.45 -20.53
C GLU A 5 6.25 -5.98 -19.35
N VAL A 6 5.64 -7.16 -19.51
CA VAL A 6 4.87 -7.81 -18.44
C VAL A 6 5.76 -8.15 -17.24
N ILE A 7 6.95 -8.71 -17.48
CA ILE A 7 7.91 -9.02 -16.41
C ILE A 7 8.39 -7.74 -15.72
N GLN A 8 8.71 -6.69 -16.48
CA GLN A 8 9.16 -5.43 -15.93
C GLN A 8 8.09 -4.80 -15.03
N VAL A 9 6.83 -4.76 -15.47
CA VAL A 9 5.70 -4.27 -14.67
C VAL A 9 5.54 -5.10 -13.40
N PHE A 10 5.73 -6.43 -13.48
CA PHE A 10 5.64 -7.31 -12.31
C PHE A 10 6.75 -7.05 -11.29
N ILE A 11 7.99 -6.88 -11.74
CA ILE A 11 9.14 -6.57 -10.89
C ILE A 11 8.96 -5.20 -10.21
N VAL A 12 8.55 -4.19 -10.98
CA VAL A 12 8.27 -2.85 -10.45
C VAL A 12 7.13 -2.89 -9.44
N GLY A 13 6.06 -3.65 -9.74
CA GLY A 13 4.95 -3.88 -8.82
C GLY A 13 5.42 -4.51 -7.51
N LEU A 14 6.26 -5.54 -7.56
CA LEU A 14 6.86 -6.16 -6.36
C LEU A 14 7.68 -5.17 -5.54
N LEU A 15 8.49 -4.35 -6.21
CA LEU A 15 9.35 -3.36 -5.58
C LEU A 15 8.54 -2.26 -4.86
N ILE A 16 7.36 -1.92 -5.38
CA ILE A 16 6.43 -0.95 -4.77
C ILE A 16 5.56 -1.59 -3.68
N VAL A 17 5.19 -2.86 -3.84
CA VAL A 17 4.39 -3.59 -2.84
C VAL A 17 5.09 -3.66 -1.49
N LEU A 18 6.42 -3.84 -1.47
CA LEU A 18 7.18 -3.92 -0.23
C LEU A 18 7.07 -2.64 0.63
N PRO A 19 7.39 -1.42 0.14
CA PRO A 19 7.24 -0.19 0.92
C PRO A 19 5.77 0.11 1.23
N VAL A 20 4.83 -0.21 0.34
CA VAL A 20 3.39 -0.05 0.63
C VAL A 20 2.99 -0.95 1.80
N CYS A 21 3.42 -2.21 1.82
CA CYS A 21 3.16 -3.13 2.92
C CYS A 21 3.72 -2.61 4.26
N LEU A 22 4.91 -1.99 4.25
CA LEU A 22 5.46 -1.33 5.44
C LEU A 22 4.63 -0.12 5.88
N ILE A 23 4.14 0.70 4.95
CA ILE A 23 3.26 1.84 5.24
C ILE A 23 1.95 1.34 5.86
N TYR A 24 1.32 0.30 5.30
CA TYR A 24 0.10 -0.32 5.83
C TYR A 24 0.31 -0.80 7.27
N LYS A 25 1.40 -1.56 7.52
CA LYS A 25 1.74 -2.00 8.88
C LYS A 25 1.94 -0.84 9.85
N LYS A 26 2.58 0.24 9.40
CA LYS A 26 2.87 1.42 10.24
C LYS A 26 1.63 2.28 10.51
N ALA A 27 0.72 2.36 9.54
CA ALA A 27 -0.56 3.01 9.71
C ALA A 27 -1.49 2.20 10.62
N GLY A 28 -1.28 0.87 10.71
CA GLY A 28 -2.10 -0.07 11.46
C GLY A 28 -3.20 -0.72 10.61
N PHE A 29 -3.05 -0.70 9.29
CA PHE A 29 -3.94 -1.37 8.33
C PHE A 29 -3.42 -2.76 7.95
N HIS A 30 -4.31 -3.61 7.44
CA HIS A 30 -3.95 -4.98 7.05
C HIS A 30 -3.05 -4.99 5.80
N PRO A 31 -1.89 -5.68 5.80
CA PRO A 31 -0.93 -5.69 4.70
C PRO A 31 -1.49 -6.27 3.38
N ALA A 32 -2.59 -7.02 3.44
CA ALA A 32 -3.29 -7.56 2.27
C ALA A 32 -3.76 -6.47 1.28
N TRP A 33 -4.05 -5.26 1.77
CA TRP A 33 -4.45 -4.13 0.91
C TRP A 33 -3.29 -3.60 0.03
N ALA A 34 -2.03 -3.91 0.37
CA ALA A 34 -0.90 -3.59 -0.50
C ALA A 34 -0.96 -4.35 -1.84
N ALA A 35 -1.70 -5.47 -1.91
CA ALA A 35 -1.88 -6.21 -3.15
C ALA A 35 -2.64 -5.43 -4.23
N LEU A 36 -3.38 -4.36 -3.86
CA LEU A 36 -4.04 -3.50 -4.84
C LEU A 36 -3.04 -2.82 -5.79
N VAL A 37 -1.78 -2.66 -5.41
CA VAL A 37 -0.71 -2.11 -6.29
C VAL A 37 -0.53 -2.93 -7.57
N PHE A 38 -0.86 -4.22 -7.55
CA PHE A 38 -0.80 -5.07 -8.74
C PHE A 38 -1.89 -4.77 -9.77
N LEU A 39 -2.88 -3.93 -9.45
CA LEU A 39 -3.85 -3.47 -10.45
C LEU A 39 -3.16 -2.49 -11.41
N PRO A 40 -2.93 -2.84 -12.69
CA PRO A 40 -2.29 -1.95 -13.63
C PRO A 40 -3.16 -0.69 -13.84
N GLY A 41 -2.53 0.48 -13.89
CA GLY A 41 -3.19 1.77 -14.08
C GLY A 41 -3.80 2.39 -12.81
N PHE A 42 -4.38 1.60 -11.91
CA PHE A 42 -5.15 2.13 -10.76
C PHE A 42 -4.63 1.75 -9.37
N GLY A 43 -3.73 0.76 -9.27
CA GLY A 43 -3.35 0.19 -7.98
C GLY A 43 -2.75 1.19 -6.99
N LEU A 44 -1.83 2.01 -7.47
CA LEU A 44 -1.18 3.05 -6.68
C LEU A 44 -2.16 4.15 -6.28
N LEU A 45 -3.05 4.56 -7.19
CA LEU A 45 -4.09 5.56 -6.94
C LEU A 45 -5.04 5.10 -5.83
N LEU A 46 -5.53 3.86 -5.91
CA LEU A 46 -6.45 3.28 -4.93
C LEU A 46 -5.79 3.19 -3.55
N VAL A 47 -4.53 2.75 -3.50
CA VAL A 47 -3.76 2.68 -2.24
C VAL A 47 -3.60 4.05 -1.61
N LEU A 48 -3.23 5.07 -2.39
CA LEU A 48 -3.05 6.43 -1.89
C LEU A 48 -4.38 7.04 -1.43
N MET A 49 -5.44 6.85 -2.21
CA MET A 49 -6.78 7.32 -1.86
C MET A 49 -7.29 6.65 -0.57
N GLN A 50 -7.08 5.34 -0.43
CA GLN A 50 -7.44 4.60 0.79
C GLN A 50 -6.64 5.13 2.00
N LEU A 51 -5.34 5.33 1.87
CA LEU A 51 -4.49 5.87 2.94
C LEU A 51 -4.82 7.32 3.31
N ALA A 52 -5.31 8.12 2.36
CA ALA A 52 -5.68 9.52 2.57
C ALA A 52 -7.07 9.66 3.24
N LEU A 53 -8.02 8.79 2.89
CA LEU A 53 -9.39 8.83 3.41
C LEU A 53 -9.56 8.09 4.73
N LEU A 54 -8.83 6.99 4.95
CA LEU A 54 -8.97 6.23 6.19
C LEU A 54 -8.13 6.89 7.31
N PRO A 55 -8.71 7.12 8.49
CA PRO A 55 -7.98 7.64 9.64
C PRO A 55 -6.96 6.59 10.09
N TRP A 56 -5.72 7.01 10.37
CA TRP A 56 -4.63 6.10 10.70
C TRP A 56 -4.83 5.53 12.11
N PRO A 57 -5.12 4.22 12.28
CA PRO A 57 -5.39 3.66 13.59
C PRO A 57 -4.20 3.78 14.56
N ASN A 58 -2.96 3.74 14.07
CA ASN A 58 -1.76 3.92 14.92
C ASN A 58 -1.68 5.32 15.57
N LEU A 59 -2.29 6.34 14.97
CA LEU A 59 -2.37 7.68 15.58
C LEU A 59 -3.33 7.70 16.79
N ARG A 60 -4.43 6.92 16.73
CA ARG A 60 -5.40 6.83 17.83
C ARG A 60 -4.81 6.14 19.06
N ASP A 61 -4.10 5.02 18.85
CA ASP A 61 -3.48 4.25 19.93
C ASP A 61 -2.41 5.06 20.69
N LYS A 62 -1.73 5.99 19.99
CA LYS A 62 -0.76 6.91 20.61
C LYS A 62 -1.43 8.04 21.41
N ILE A 63 -2.62 8.48 21.00
CA ILE A 63 -3.39 9.50 21.71
C ILE A 63 -4.04 8.91 22.97
N GLU A 64 -4.60 7.70 22.88
CA GLU A 64 -5.30 7.04 23.98
C GLU A 64 -4.35 6.55 25.10
N ARG A 65 -3.10 6.17 24.77
CA ARG A 65 -2.08 5.78 25.77
C ARG A 65 -1.27 6.93 26.37
N GLY A 66 -1.48 8.16 25.88
CA GLY A 66 -0.78 9.37 26.33
C GLY A 66 -1.61 10.30 27.23
N SER A 67 -2.83 9.91 27.58
CA SER A 67 -3.71 10.58 28.55
C SER A 67 -3.79 9.80 29.86
#